data_AF-A0A954TK66-F1
#
_entry.id   AF-A0A954TK66-F1
#
_cell.length_a   1.000
_cell.length_b   1.000
_cell.length_c   1.000
_cell.angle_alpha   90.00
_cell.angle_beta   90.00
_cell.angle_gamma   90.00
#
_symmetry.space_group_name_H-M   'P 1'
#
loop_
_entity.id
_entity.type
_entity.pdbx_description
1 polymer ?
#
loop_
_entity_poly.entity_id
_entity_poly.type
_entity_poly.pdbx_seq_one_letter_code
_entity_poly.pdbx_strand_id
1 'polypeptide(L)'
;MLRYCLPSLVLFALLGTALAATARAQLATPATEVTRFDEIEDVIRAWRPERHVFVKGDIGVGTRQLQELQRWISDHAPHWTVVLMEHAAGESFRAADGRTYRGMDAVEYALGYGLSNRTDFGRLEHPQTKESDGAVFALFLRERKFSYFASDAQDRRGLGEANWIGQLDQPAFRAMRNGGRILDAAKSTIETIDEQLARAIQSEVDAEQRANAERVRAAARLARAITAARQRIAEVRMAAANFRLQHPTASGPLARPAWERWEETLAALESEATPDTARALLQRLSQVNDDIQRHLNGYASAQALADQAQRLAEQGELLRRSPAQVAAAQLSSAESWW
;
A
#
# COMPACT_ATOMS: atom_id res chain seq x y z
N MET A 1 20.72 -41.28 58.10
CA MET A 1 20.86 -39.85 58.45
C MET A 1 20.32 -38.99 57.32
N LEU A 2 19.21 -38.28 57.57
CA LEU A 2 18.85 -36.89 57.17
C LEU A 2 19.13 -36.43 55.72
N ARG A 3 18.29 -35.69 55.00
CA ARG A 3 17.07 -34.93 55.28
C ARG A 3 16.51 -34.41 53.93
N TYR A 4 15.18 -34.33 53.85
CA TYR A 4 14.30 -33.44 53.07
C TYR A 4 14.90 -32.26 52.28
N CYS A 5 14.34 -31.98 51.08
CA CYS A 5 13.44 -30.81 50.87
C CYS A 5 12.93 -30.70 49.41
N LEU A 6 11.59 -30.75 49.25
CA LEU A 6 10.82 -30.14 48.14
C LEU A 6 10.93 -28.61 48.19
N PRO A 7 10.89 -27.93 47.03
CA PRO A 7 9.73 -27.08 46.69
C PRO A 7 9.46 -27.08 45.16
N SER A 8 8.40 -26.56 44.57
CA SER A 8 7.13 -25.98 44.97
C SER A 8 6.29 -25.91 43.70
N LEU A 9 5.03 -26.33 43.81
CA LEU A 9 3.97 -25.97 42.86
C LEU A 9 3.89 -24.44 42.76
N VAL A 10 3.93 -23.92 41.54
CA VAL A 10 3.42 -22.58 41.23
C VAL A 10 2.33 -22.75 40.17
N LEU A 11 1.13 -23.02 40.68
CA LEU A 11 -0.14 -22.93 40.00
C LEU A 11 -0.60 -21.47 40.12
N PHE A 12 -0.34 -20.63 39.10
CA PHE A 12 -0.91 -19.28 39.06
C PHE A 12 -2.11 -19.24 38.13
N ALA A 13 -3.21 -18.82 38.75
CA ALA A 13 -4.55 -18.68 38.21
C ALA A 13 -4.61 -17.87 36.91
N LEU A 14 -5.09 -18.52 35.85
CA LEU A 14 -5.73 -17.89 34.69
C LEU A 14 -7.16 -17.51 35.09
N LEU A 15 -7.33 -16.37 35.76
CA LEU A 15 -8.64 -15.78 36.00
C LEU A 15 -8.54 -14.26 36.11
N GLY A 16 -9.30 -13.58 35.24
CA GLY A 16 -9.70 -12.19 35.45
C GLY A 16 -9.01 -11.19 34.54
N THR A 17 -9.68 -10.85 33.43
CA THR A 17 -10.06 -9.49 32.99
C THR A 17 -10.28 -9.43 31.48
N ALA A 18 -11.17 -10.29 30.96
CA ALA A 18 -11.94 -9.91 29.77
C ALA A 18 -13.05 -8.96 30.25
N LEU A 19 -12.67 -7.72 30.61
CA LEU A 19 -13.65 -6.65 30.69
C LEU A 19 -14.08 -6.39 29.25
N ALA A 20 -15.26 -6.89 28.93
CA ALA A 20 -16.02 -6.49 27.77
C ALA A 20 -16.06 -4.96 27.73
N ALA A 21 -15.28 -4.37 26.83
CA ALA A 21 -15.57 -3.06 26.30
C ALA A 21 -16.79 -3.20 25.38
N THR A 22 -17.95 -3.48 25.98
CA THR A 22 -19.24 -3.14 25.39
C THR A 22 -19.33 -1.62 25.43
N ALA A 23 -18.66 -0.98 24.47
CA ALA A 23 -19.09 0.32 24.01
C ALA A 23 -20.54 0.12 23.57
N ARG A 24 -21.47 0.49 24.45
CA ARG A 24 -22.84 0.81 24.07
C ARG A 24 -22.73 1.95 23.07
N ALA A 25 -22.60 1.62 21.79
CA ALA A 25 -23.26 2.41 20.79
C ALA A 25 -24.73 2.42 21.23
N GLN A 26 -25.17 3.56 21.77
CA GLN A 26 -26.59 3.87 21.82
C GLN A 26 -27.03 3.77 20.36
N LEU A 27 -27.59 2.61 20.00
CA LEU A 27 -28.30 2.42 18.75
C LEU A 27 -29.46 3.40 18.84
N ALA A 28 -29.25 4.62 18.35
CA ALA A 28 -30.32 5.56 18.13
C ALA A 28 -31.33 4.80 17.26
N THR A 29 -32.56 4.67 17.76
CA THR A 29 -33.63 4.04 16.98
C THR A 29 -33.69 4.78 15.65
N PRO A 30 -33.54 4.11 14.49
CA PRO A 30 -33.50 4.80 13.21
C PRO A 30 -34.76 5.63 13.08
N ALA A 31 -34.59 6.94 12.86
CA ALA A 31 -35.72 7.83 12.69
C ALA A 31 -36.46 7.37 11.43
N THR A 32 -37.70 6.94 11.59
CA THR A 32 -38.57 6.56 10.47
C THR A 32 -39.26 7.77 9.84
N GLU A 33 -39.08 8.95 10.43
CA GLU A 33 -39.80 10.16 10.06
C GLU A 33 -39.02 10.98 9.03
N VAL A 34 -39.71 11.31 7.94
CA VAL A 34 -39.24 12.21 6.89
C VAL A 34 -39.52 13.64 7.35
N THR A 35 -38.54 14.53 7.26
CA THR A 35 -38.73 15.92 7.70
C THR A 35 -39.23 16.76 6.54
N ARG A 36 -40.42 17.36 6.69
CA ARG A 36 -40.87 18.40 5.75
C ARG A 36 -40.33 19.75 6.18
N PHE A 37 -40.02 20.60 5.20
CA PHE A 37 -39.53 21.94 5.45
C PHE A 37 -40.13 22.97 4.48
N ASP A 38 -40.19 24.22 4.95
CA ASP A 38 -40.69 25.35 4.17
C ASP A 38 -39.54 26.22 3.64
N GLU A 39 -38.47 26.39 4.45
CA GLU A 39 -37.25 27.13 4.09
C GLU A 39 -36.01 26.25 4.28
N ILE A 40 -34.98 26.43 3.45
CA ILE A 40 -33.78 25.59 3.54
C ILE A 40 -33.07 25.69 4.91
N GLU A 41 -33.21 26.81 5.62
CA GLU A 41 -32.67 26.94 6.98
C GLU A 41 -33.31 25.97 7.97
N ASP A 42 -34.56 25.53 7.74
CA ASP A 42 -35.20 24.50 8.55
C ASP A 42 -34.45 23.17 8.47
N VAL A 43 -33.87 22.84 7.32
CA VAL A 43 -33.05 21.63 7.16
C VAL A 43 -31.87 21.69 8.13
N ILE A 44 -31.14 22.81 8.16
CA ILE A 44 -30.00 23.00 9.08
C ILE A 44 -30.44 22.91 10.54
N ARG A 45 -31.57 23.55 10.90
CA ARG A 45 -32.10 23.53 12.28
C ARG A 45 -32.53 22.13 12.71
N ALA A 46 -33.19 21.41 11.82
CA ALA A 46 -33.80 20.10 12.08
C ALA A 46 -32.84 18.93 11.86
N TRP A 47 -31.68 19.17 11.25
CA TRP A 47 -30.69 18.13 10.94
C TRP A 47 -30.20 17.44 12.21
N ARG A 48 -30.17 16.11 12.15
CA ARG A 48 -29.62 15.21 13.17
C ARG A 48 -29.02 14.00 12.45
N PRO A 49 -28.03 13.30 13.02
CA PRO A 49 -27.40 12.15 12.37
C PRO A 49 -28.38 11.06 11.91
N GLU A 50 -29.52 10.90 12.60
CA GLU A 50 -30.53 9.88 12.28
C GLU A 50 -31.54 10.34 11.21
N ARG A 51 -31.52 11.62 10.81
CA ARG A 51 -32.47 12.22 9.86
C ARG A 51 -31.79 12.47 8.53
N HIS A 52 -32.18 11.70 7.52
CA HIS A 52 -31.52 11.73 6.23
C HIS A 52 -32.37 12.41 5.16
N VAL A 53 -33.70 12.28 5.21
CA VAL A 53 -34.58 12.75 4.13
C VAL A 53 -35.35 14.00 4.52
N PHE A 54 -35.14 15.06 3.73
CA PHE A 54 -35.83 16.35 3.83
C PHE A 54 -36.63 16.62 2.57
N VAL A 55 -37.89 17.02 2.71
CA VAL A 55 -38.80 17.24 1.57
C VAL A 55 -39.48 18.59 1.62
N LYS A 56 -39.47 19.31 0.49
CA LYS A 56 -40.21 20.57 0.30
C LYS A 56 -41.16 20.49 -0.89
N GLY A 57 -42.40 20.93 -0.68
CA GLY A 57 -43.44 20.97 -1.73
C GLY A 57 -43.99 19.59 -2.09
N ASP A 58 -44.71 19.52 -3.23
CA ASP A 58 -45.20 18.27 -3.77
C ASP A 58 -44.25 17.71 -4.83
N ILE A 59 -43.51 16.68 -4.45
CA ILE A 59 -42.58 15.96 -5.33
C ILE A 59 -43.22 14.75 -6.02
N GLY A 60 -44.53 14.53 -5.85
CA GLY A 60 -45.25 13.40 -6.44
C GLY A 60 -44.90 12.03 -5.83
N VAL A 61 -44.29 12.02 -4.64
CA VAL A 61 -43.92 10.78 -3.91
C VAL A 61 -44.75 10.65 -2.65
N GLY A 62 -45.36 9.47 -2.45
CA GLY A 62 -46.18 9.20 -1.26
C GLY A 62 -45.35 9.05 0.02
N THR A 63 -45.93 9.42 1.16
CA THR A 63 -45.27 9.36 2.49
C THR A 63 -44.65 8.00 2.79
N ARG A 64 -45.33 6.89 2.46
CA ARG A 64 -44.80 5.53 2.67
C ARG A 64 -43.47 5.32 1.94
N GLN A 65 -43.37 5.75 0.69
CA GLN A 65 -42.16 5.58 -0.11
C GLN A 65 -41.01 6.48 0.40
N LEU A 66 -41.34 7.67 0.90
CA LEU A 66 -40.35 8.54 1.55
C LEU A 66 -39.82 7.93 2.86
N GLN A 67 -40.70 7.31 3.66
CA GLN A 67 -40.29 6.57 4.86
C GLN A 67 -39.47 5.32 4.52
N GLU A 68 -39.74 4.67 3.39
CA GLU A 68 -38.90 3.59 2.86
C GLU A 68 -37.53 4.11 2.43
N LEU A 69 -37.44 5.29 1.80
CA LEU A 69 -36.17 5.93 1.48
C LEU A 69 -35.39 6.28 2.75
N GLN A 70 -36.01 6.93 3.72
CA GLN A 70 -35.38 7.28 5.01
C GLN A 70 -34.79 6.05 5.70
N ARG A 71 -35.56 4.96 5.82
CA ARG A 71 -35.06 3.69 6.37
C ARG A 71 -33.92 3.11 5.55
N TRP A 72 -34.06 3.09 4.22
CA TRP A 72 -33.02 2.58 3.34
C TRP A 72 -31.70 3.34 3.52
N ILE A 73 -31.74 4.68 3.62
CA ILE A 73 -30.53 5.49 3.85
C ILE A 73 -29.95 5.21 5.25
N SER A 74 -30.79 5.13 6.29
CA SER A 74 -30.29 4.78 7.64
C SER A 74 -29.55 3.43 7.66
N ASP A 75 -30.03 2.46 6.88
CA ASP A 75 -29.45 1.10 6.86
C ASP A 75 -28.21 0.99 5.96
N HIS A 76 -28.15 1.73 4.85
CA HIS A 76 -27.13 1.54 3.79
C HIS A 76 -26.14 2.70 3.66
N ALA A 77 -26.54 3.90 4.06
CA ALA A 77 -25.84 5.15 3.76
C ALA A 77 -26.01 6.19 4.88
N PRO A 78 -25.68 5.86 6.15
CA PRO A 78 -26.02 6.69 7.31
C PRO A 78 -25.34 8.08 7.33
N HIS A 79 -24.31 8.30 6.52
CA HIS A 79 -23.64 9.61 6.42
C HIS A 79 -24.19 10.50 5.30
N TRP A 80 -25.23 10.05 4.60
CA TRP A 80 -25.89 10.81 3.56
C TRP A 80 -27.08 11.62 4.08
N THR A 81 -27.21 12.84 3.55
CA THR A 81 -28.42 13.66 3.65
C THR A 81 -29.01 13.85 2.26
N VAL A 82 -30.29 13.59 2.10
CA VAL A 82 -31.04 13.71 0.85
C VAL A 82 -32.10 14.81 0.99
N VAL A 83 -32.01 15.82 0.13
CA VAL A 83 -32.95 16.94 0.07
C VAL A 83 -33.72 16.88 -1.24
N LEU A 84 -35.02 16.66 -1.17
CA LEU A 84 -35.91 16.58 -2.33
C LEU A 84 -36.84 17.79 -2.31
N MET A 85 -36.82 18.62 -3.35
CA MET A 85 -37.70 19.77 -3.42
C MET A 85 -38.40 19.91 -4.76
N GLU A 86 -39.66 20.35 -4.69
CA GLU A 86 -40.43 20.67 -5.89
C GLU A 86 -39.75 21.80 -6.69
N HIS A 87 -39.33 22.87 -6.00
CA HIS A 87 -38.59 23.98 -6.60
C HIS A 87 -37.81 24.80 -5.56
N ALA A 88 -36.81 25.55 -6.01
CA ALA A 88 -36.04 26.47 -5.16
C ALA A 88 -36.60 27.89 -5.10
N ALA A 89 -37.71 28.18 -5.81
CA ALA A 89 -38.31 29.51 -5.80
C ALA A 89 -38.69 29.96 -4.38
N GLY A 90 -38.31 31.19 -4.03
CA GLY A 90 -38.53 31.78 -2.71
C GLY A 90 -37.44 31.47 -1.67
N GLU A 91 -36.52 30.54 -1.95
CA GLU A 91 -35.43 30.23 -1.02
C GLU A 91 -34.47 31.41 -0.86
N SER A 92 -34.01 31.60 0.37
CA SER A 92 -32.96 32.56 0.70
C SER A 92 -32.09 32.04 1.83
N PHE A 93 -30.79 32.32 1.75
CA PHE A 93 -29.83 31.91 2.78
C PHE A 93 -28.82 33.03 3.03
N ARG A 94 -28.59 33.36 4.30
CA ARG A 94 -27.56 34.32 4.70
C ARG A 94 -26.32 33.58 5.19
N ALA A 95 -25.23 33.71 4.43
CA ALA A 95 -23.94 33.14 4.80
C ALA A 95 -23.27 33.93 5.93
N ALA A 96 -22.24 33.33 6.53
CA ALA A 96 -21.52 33.93 7.66
C ALA A 96 -20.80 35.24 7.30
N ASP A 97 -20.45 35.43 6.02
CA ASP A 97 -19.87 36.67 5.48
C ASP A 97 -20.89 37.80 5.26
N GLY A 98 -22.16 37.55 5.60
CA GLY A 98 -23.25 38.50 5.48
C GLY A 98 -23.92 38.54 4.11
N ARG A 99 -23.41 37.82 3.09
CA ARG A 99 -24.02 37.74 1.76
C ARG A 99 -25.32 36.95 1.81
N THR A 100 -26.29 37.35 0.99
CA THR A 100 -27.56 36.66 0.83
C THR A 100 -27.62 35.99 -0.53
N TYR A 101 -27.80 34.68 -0.53
CA TYR A 101 -28.05 33.86 -1.71
C TYR A 101 -29.55 33.64 -1.87
N ARG A 102 -30.01 33.36 -3.10
CA ARG A 102 -31.43 33.16 -3.42
C ARG A 102 -31.61 31.98 -4.38
N GLY A 103 -32.78 31.38 -4.38
CA GLY A 103 -33.10 30.29 -5.31
C GLY A 103 -32.22 29.06 -5.08
N MET A 104 -31.76 28.42 -6.17
CA MET A 104 -30.88 27.25 -6.07
C MET A 104 -29.58 27.55 -5.33
N ASP A 105 -28.98 28.72 -5.56
CA ASP A 105 -27.74 29.11 -4.89
C ASP A 105 -27.94 29.18 -3.37
N ALA A 106 -29.10 29.63 -2.88
CA ALA A 106 -29.40 29.61 -1.45
C ALA A 106 -29.37 28.20 -0.89
N VAL A 107 -29.94 27.24 -1.64
CA VAL A 107 -29.99 25.84 -1.24
C VAL A 107 -28.59 25.24 -1.25
N GLU A 108 -27.82 25.47 -2.31
CA GLU A 108 -26.48 24.94 -2.45
C GLU A 108 -25.54 25.47 -1.36
N TYR A 109 -25.58 26.76 -1.07
CA TYR A 109 -24.79 27.33 0.03
C TYR A 109 -25.26 26.85 1.42
N ALA A 110 -26.57 26.72 1.63
CA ALA A 110 -27.10 26.22 2.89
C ALA A 110 -26.69 24.76 3.16
N LEU A 111 -26.72 23.92 2.13
CA LEU A 111 -26.37 22.49 2.26
C LEU A 111 -24.86 22.25 2.29
N GLY A 112 -24.10 22.86 1.39
CA GLY A 112 -22.64 22.66 1.33
C GLY A 112 -21.89 23.33 2.49
N TYR A 113 -22.22 24.58 2.82
CA TYR A 113 -21.54 25.33 3.87
C TYR A 113 -22.33 25.41 5.17
N GLY A 114 -23.65 25.62 5.08
CA GLY A 114 -24.48 25.80 6.28
C GLY A 114 -24.56 24.53 7.12
N LEU A 115 -24.77 23.37 6.50
CA LEU A 115 -24.90 22.09 7.20
C LEU A 115 -23.60 21.72 7.93
N SER A 116 -22.47 21.73 7.21
CA SER A 116 -21.16 21.35 7.76
C SER A 116 -20.66 22.30 8.87
N ASN A 117 -20.95 23.60 8.78
CA ASN A 117 -20.43 24.59 9.74
C ASN A 117 -21.35 24.87 10.93
N ARG A 118 -22.66 24.58 10.82
CA ARG A 118 -23.65 24.94 11.85
C ARG A 118 -24.21 23.71 12.59
N THR A 119 -23.82 22.51 12.19
CA THR A 119 -24.28 21.25 12.78
C THR A 119 -23.11 20.29 13.00
N ASP A 120 -23.38 19.12 13.56
CA ASP A 120 -22.38 18.05 13.67
C ASP A 120 -22.19 17.25 12.37
N PHE A 121 -22.83 17.64 11.25
CA PHE A 121 -22.70 16.96 9.96
C PHE A 121 -21.24 16.86 9.48
N GLY A 122 -20.46 17.95 9.60
CA GLY A 122 -19.04 17.94 9.24
C GLY A 122 -18.16 17.07 10.14
N ARG A 123 -18.71 16.58 11.27
CA ARG A 123 -18.02 15.69 12.23
C ARG A 123 -18.33 14.21 12.00
N LEU A 124 -19.16 13.88 11.01
CA LEU A 124 -19.37 12.49 10.61
C LEU A 124 -18.05 11.93 10.06
N GLU A 125 -17.63 10.77 10.55
CA GLU A 125 -16.35 10.17 10.19
C GLU A 125 -16.54 8.82 9.51
N HIS A 126 -15.80 8.59 8.42
CA HIS A 126 -15.76 7.28 7.78
C HIS A 126 -15.13 6.25 8.74
N PRO A 127 -15.77 5.08 8.98
CA PRO A 127 -15.38 4.17 10.04
C PRO A 127 -13.94 3.63 9.90
N GLN A 128 -13.46 3.47 8.67
CA GLN A 128 -12.13 2.92 8.38
C GLN A 128 -11.04 4.00 8.30
N THR A 129 -11.33 5.14 7.66
CA THR A 129 -10.30 6.14 7.32
C THR A 129 -10.24 7.29 8.33
N LYS A 130 -11.28 7.45 9.16
CA LYS A 130 -11.43 8.55 10.14
C LYS A 130 -11.47 9.95 9.50
N GLU A 131 -11.70 10.00 8.20
CA GLU A 131 -11.88 11.25 7.44
C GLU A 131 -13.34 11.71 7.55
N SER A 132 -13.58 13.01 7.40
CA SER A 132 -14.95 13.54 7.32
C SER A 132 -15.69 12.90 6.15
N ASP A 133 -16.91 12.41 6.40
CA ASP A 133 -17.65 11.54 5.49
C ASP A 133 -19.11 11.95 5.25
N GLY A 134 -19.52 13.12 5.74
CA GLY A 134 -20.85 13.65 5.49
C GLY A 134 -21.04 14.04 4.02
N ALA A 135 -22.03 13.46 3.34
CA ALA A 135 -22.35 13.76 1.94
C ALA A 135 -23.81 14.20 1.75
N VAL A 136 -24.08 15.07 0.78
CA VAL A 136 -25.43 15.57 0.50
C VAL A 136 -25.80 15.35 -0.96
N PHE A 137 -27.01 14.85 -1.19
CA PHE A 137 -27.65 14.81 -2.51
C PHE A 137 -28.92 15.68 -2.49
N ALA A 138 -29.02 16.63 -3.41
CA ALA A 138 -30.16 17.51 -3.56
C ALA A 138 -30.79 17.38 -4.96
N LEU A 139 -32.12 17.30 -5.01
CA LEU A 139 -32.89 17.21 -6.25
C LEU A 139 -33.93 18.33 -6.32
N PHE A 140 -33.89 19.07 -7.43
CA PHE A 140 -34.80 20.17 -7.76
C PHE A 140 -35.71 19.74 -8.91
N LEU A 141 -36.98 19.43 -8.62
CA LEU A 141 -37.87 18.76 -9.58
C LEU A 141 -38.24 19.66 -10.77
N ARG A 142 -38.70 20.88 -10.51
CA ARG A 142 -39.10 21.83 -11.57
C ARG A 142 -37.90 22.35 -12.35
N GLU A 143 -36.78 22.58 -11.70
CA GLU A 143 -35.53 23.01 -12.31
C GLU A 143 -34.80 21.87 -13.05
N ARG A 144 -35.19 20.61 -12.81
CA ARG A 144 -34.56 19.40 -13.35
C ARG A 144 -33.05 19.35 -13.11
N LYS A 145 -32.63 19.83 -11.93
CA LYS A 145 -31.23 19.90 -11.51
C LYS A 145 -30.98 18.94 -10.35
N PHE A 146 -29.76 18.42 -10.29
CA PHE A 146 -29.23 17.71 -9.15
C PHE A 146 -27.98 18.43 -8.65
N SER A 147 -27.83 18.49 -7.34
CA SER A 147 -26.61 18.99 -6.70
C SER A 147 -26.09 17.93 -5.74
N TYR A 148 -24.78 17.85 -5.63
CA TYR A 148 -24.08 16.89 -4.80
C TYR A 148 -22.99 17.66 -4.06
N PHE A 149 -22.85 17.37 -2.77
CA PHE A 149 -21.79 17.91 -1.92
C PHE A 149 -21.02 16.73 -1.34
N ALA A 150 -19.75 16.65 -1.70
CA ALA A 150 -18.89 15.55 -1.32
C ALA A 150 -18.29 15.77 0.08
N SER A 151 -17.96 14.67 0.72
CA SER A 151 -17.14 14.68 1.93
C SER A 151 -15.65 14.75 1.59
N ASP A 152 -14.80 15.07 2.57
CA ASP A 152 -13.34 15.03 2.40
C ASP A 152 -12.85 13.63 1.98
N ALA A 153 -13.48 12.58 2.54
CA ALA A 153 -13.19 11.19 2.19
C ALA A 153 -13.48 10.89 0.71
N GLN A 154 -14.56 11.48 0.16
CA GLN A 154 -14.94 11.34 -1.24
C GLN A 154 -14.06 12.20 -2.16
N ASP A 155 -13.85 13.47 -1.82
CA ASP A 155 -13.06 14.45 -2.59
C ASP A 155 -11.64 13.97 -2.84
N ARG A 156 -10.94 13.49 -1.81
CA ARG A 156 -9.54 13.01 -1.92
C ARG A 156 -9.38 11.86 -2.92
N ARG A 157 -10.47 11.14 -3.22
CA ARG A 157 -10.50 9.97 -4.10
C ARG A 157 -11.11 10.27 -5.47
N GLY A 158 -11.28 11.54 -5.80
CA GLY A 158 -11.85 11.96 -7.08
C GLY A 158 -13.36 11.72 -7.15
N LEU A 159 -14.04 11.51 -6.02
CA LEU A 159 -15.49 11.41 -5.95
C LEU A 159 -16.12 12.74 -5.54
N GLY A 160 -15.43 13.83 -5.87
CA GLY A 160 -15.82 15.18 -5.49
C GLY A 160 -16.74 15.89 -6.46
N GLU A 161 -17.17 17.09 -6.06
CA GLU A 161 -18.01 17.99 -6.87
C GLU A 161 -17.38 18.30 -8.24
N ALA A 162 -16.05 18.37 -8.31
CA ALA A 162 -15.31 18.59 -9.55
C ALA A 162 -15.57 17.52 -10.62
N ASN A 163 -15.97 16.30 -10.20
CA ASN A 163 -16.32 15.19 -11.09
C ASN A 163 -17.83 14.92 -11.10
N TRP A 164 -18.65 15.80 -10.53
CA TRP A 164 -20.10 15.61 -10.49
C TRP A 164 -20.71 15.57 -11.89
N ILE A 165 -20.56 16.69 -12.62
CA ILE A 165 -21.22 16.89 -13.91
C ILE A 165 -20.64 15.94 -14.96
N GLY A 166 -21.52 15.14 -15.57
CA GLY A 166 -21.18 14.22 -16.65
C GLY A 166 -20.53 12.91 -16.22
N GLN A 167 -20.23 12.70 -14.93
CA GLN A 167 -19.66 11.45 -14.43
C GLN A 167 -20.48 10.88 -13.28
N LEU A 168 -20.46 11.53 -12.10
CA LEU A 168 -21.13 11.02 -10.91
C LEU A 168 -22.66 11.28 -10.93
N ASP A 169 -23.12 12.24 -11.73
CA ASP A 169 -24.54 12.57 -11.90
C ASP A 169 -25.34 11.57 -12.78
N GLN A 170 -24.64 10.70 -13.52
CA GLN A 170 -25.25 9.81 -14.51
C GLN A 170 -26.30 8.85 -13.94
N PRO A 171 -26.14 8.26 -12.73
CA PRO A 171 -27.18 7.45 -12.10
C PRO A 171 -28.49 8.23 -11.91
N ALA A 172 -28.43 9.44 -11.33
CA ALA A 172 -29.60 10.31 -11.14
C ALA A 172 -30.26 10.68 -12.48
N PHE A 173 -29.46 11.09 -13.47
CA PHE A 173 -29.98 11.43 -14.80
C PHE A 173 -30.69 10.25 -15.47
N ARG A 174 -30.14 9.04 -15.39
CA ARG A 174 -30.77 7.82 -15.95
C ARG A 174 -32.08 7.47 -15.25
N ALA A 175 -32.11 7.55 -13.92
CA ALA A 175 -33.32 7.29 -13.14
C ALA A 175 -34.46 8.25 -13.50
N MET A 176 -34.14 9.53 -13.68
CA MET A 176 -35.14 10.55 -14.00
C MET A 176 -35.65 10.50 -15.44
N ARG A 177 -34.83 10.05 -16.41
CA ARG A 177 -35.28 9.85 -17.82
C ARG A 177 -36.36 8.77 -17.94
N ASN A 178 -36.30 7.71 -17.14
CA ASN A 178 -37.20 6.56 -17.21
C ASN A 178 -38.43 6.71 -16.32
N GLY A 179 -39.15 7.82 -16.45
CA GLY A 179 -40.41 8.06 -15.75
C GLY A 179 -40.31 8.81 -14.43
N GLY A 180 -39.28 9.63 -14.21
CA GLY A 180 -39.24 10.54 -13.05
C GLY A 180 -39.10 9.83 -11.70
N ARG A 181 -38.32 8.75 -11.64
CA ARG A 181 -38.14 7.94 -10.43
C ARG A 181 -37.18 8.64 -9.45
N ILE A 182 -37.70 9.62 -8.72
CA ILE A 182 -36.95 10.47 -7.78
C ILE A 182 -36.20 9.65 -6.73
N LEU A 183 -36.84 8.61 -6.18
CA LEU A 183 -36.23 7.76 -5.16
C LEU A 183 -35.08 6.92 -5.73
N ASP A 184 -35.24 6.40 -6.94
CA ASP A 184 -34.17 5.65 -7.63
C ASP A 184 -33.00 6.58 -7.96
N ALA A 185 -33.27 7.85 -8.30
CA ALA A 185 -32.22 8.82 -8.55
C ALA A 185 -31.34 9.04 -7.32
N ALA A 186 -31.94 9.18 -6.13
CA ALA A 186 -31.20 9.28 -4.88
C ALA A 186 -30.45 7.97 -4.56
N LYS A 187 -31.16 6.83 -4.51
CA LYS A 187 -30.57 5.53 -4.16
C LYS A 187 -29.41 5.14 -5.07
N SER A 188 -29.61 5.16 -6.38
CA SER A 188 -28.59 4.74 -7.33
C SER A 188 -27.37 5.69 -7.35
N THR A 189 -27.56 6.97 -7.06
CA THR A 189 -26.42 7.90 -6.93
C THR A 189 -25.59 7.56 -5.69
N ILE A 190 -26.26 7.40 -4.54
CA ILE A 190 -25.62 7.03 -3.28
C ILE A 190 -24.88 5.70 -3.42
N GLU A 191 -25.57 4.65 -3.89
CA GLU A 191 -24.98 3.32 -4.11
C GLU A 191 -23.75 3.40 -5.02
N THR A 192 -23.85 4.13 -6.13
CA THR A 192 -22.74 4.24 -7.09
C THR A 192 -21.52 4.94 -6.50
N ILE A 193 -21.73 6.00 -5.72
CA ILE A 193 -20.63 6.76 -5.09
C ILE A 193 -20.02 5.96 -3.94
N ASP A 194 -20.83 5.39 -3.04
CA ASP A 194 -20.36 4.61 -1.91
C ASP A 194 -19.60 3.34 -2.36
N GLU A 195 -20.07 2.67 -3.40
CA GLU A 195 -19.34 1.54 -3.98
C GLU A 195 -17.98 1.97 -4.57
N GLN A 196 -17.91 3.12 -5.24
CA GLN A 196 -16.64 3.64 -5.76
C GLN A 196 -15.69 4.01 -4.62
N LEU A 197 -16.21 4.63 -3.56
CA LEU A 197 -15.47 4.99 -2.36
C LEU A 197 -14.90 3.74 -1.68
N ALA A 198 -15.73 2.72 -1.45
CA ALA A 198 -15.32 1.46 -0.85
C ALA A 198 -14.22 0.77 -1.67
N ARG A 199 -14.35 0.75 -3.01
CA ARG A 199 -13.30 0.21 -3.90
C ARG A 199 -11.99 0.99 -3.82
N ALA A 200 -12.06 2.32 -3.77
CA ALA A 200 -10.88 3.16 -3.66
C ALA A 200 -10.16 2.94 -2.32
N ILE A 201 -10.90 2.91 -1.20
CA ILE A 201 -10.34 2.64 0.13
C ILE A 201 -9.71 1.24 0.19
N GLN A 202 -10.38 0.22 -0.34
CA GLN A 202 -9.81 -1.12 -0.39
C GLN A 202 -8.52 -1.17 -1.22
N SER A 203 -8.47 -0.44 -2.34
CA SER A 203 -7.26 -0.35 -3.18
C SER A 203 -6.08 0.28 -2.43
N GLU A 204 -6.33 1.33 -1.62
CA GLU A 204 -5.33 1.96 -0.76
C GLU A 204 -4.77 0.96 0.27
N VAL A 205 -5.66 0.25 0.97
CA VAL A 205 -5.29 -0.78 1.97
C VAL A 205 -4.45 -1.89 1.31
N ASP A 206 -4.88 -2.39 0.16
CA ASP A 206 -4.16 -3.44 -0.57
C ASP A 206 -2.81 -2.96 -1.09
N ALA A 207 -2.71 -1.69 -1.50
CA ALA A 207 -1.44 -1.09 -1.93
C ALA A 207 -0.46 -0.96 -0.76
N GLU A 208 -0.93 -0.54 0.42
CA GLU A 208 -0.11 -0.44 1.63
C GLU A 208 0.38 -1.82 2.09
N GLN A 209 -0.50 -2.82 2.12
CA GLN A 209 -0.14 -4.19 2.48
C GLN A 209 0.92 -4.76 1.51
N ARG A 210 0.75 -4.54 0.21
CA ARG A 210 1.73 -4.96 -0.80
C ARG A 210 3.07 -4.25 -0.61
N ALA A 211 3.06 -2.94 -0.39
CA ALA A 211 4.27 -2.17 -0.14
C ALA A 211 5.01 -2.67 1.12
N ASN A 212 4.29 -2.96 2.19
CA ASN A 212 4.87 -3.50 3.42
C ASN A 212 5.46 -4.91 3.20
N ALA A 213 4.73 -5.80 2.54
CA ALA A 213 5.21 -7.14 2.20
C ALA A 213 6.48 -7.10 1.32
N GLU A 214 6.54 -6.15 0.38
CA GLU A 214 7.74 -5.93 -0.44
C GLU A 214 8.94 -5.42 0.37
N ARG A 215 8.73 -4.49 1.32
CA ARG A 215 9.78 -3.99 2.22
C ARG A 215 10.35 -5.12 3.08
N VAL A 216 9.49 -5.95 3.66
CA VAL A 216 9.90 -7.13 4.44
C VAL A 216 10.69 -8.14 3.58
N ARG A 217 10.21 -8.43 2.36
CA ARG A 217 10.93 -9.31 1.42
C ARG A 217 12.29 -8.74 1.03
N ALA A 218 12.40 -7.43 0.82
CA ALA A 218 13.66 -6.76 0.50
C ALA A 218 14.65 -6.88 1.66
N ALA A 219 14.21 -6.65 2.91
CA ALA A 219 15.04 -6.83 4.10
C ALA A 219 15.55 -8.27 4.25
N ALA A 220 14.67 -9.27 4.09
CA ALA A 220 15.06 -10.68 4.15
C ALA A 220 16.04 -11.05 3.02
N ARG A 221 15.88 -10.47 1.82
CA ARG A 221 16.82 -10.65 0.71
C ARG A 221 18.19 -10.03 1.02
N LEU A 222 18.22 -8.82 1.59
CA LEU A 222 19.45 -8.17 2.00
C LEU A 222 20.21 -9.00 3.03
N ALA A 223 19.54 -9.46 4.09
CA ALA A 223 20.16 -10.28 5.13
C ALA A 223 20.81 -11.55 4.55
N ARG A 224 20.09 -12.27 3.68
CA ARG A 224 20.65 -13.45 3.00
C ARG A 224 21.84 -13.10 2.10
N ALA A 225 21.77 -11.98 1.40
CA ALA A 225 22.84 -11.54 0.50
C ALA A 225 24.10 -11.11 1.27
N ILE A 226 23.96 -10.47 2.44
CA ILE A 226 25.10 -10.16 3.33
C ILE A 226 25.76 -11.45 3.82
N THR A 227 24.97 -12.42 4.27
CA THR A 227 25.49 -13.74 4.70
C THR A 227 26.24 -14.44 3.56
N ALA A 228 25.69 -14.44 2.34
CA ALA A 228 26.35 -15.02 1.17
C ALA A 228 27.63 -14.27 0.80
N ALA A 229 27.65 -12.94 0.90
CA ALA A 229 28.86 -12.14 0.66
C ALA A 229 29.96 -12.50 1.67
N ARG A 230 29.63 -12.66 2.96
CA ARG A 230 30.57 -13.11 3.99
C ARG A 230 31.18 -14.48 3.66
N GLN A 231 30.38 -15.43 3.17
CA GLN A 231 30.88 -16.73 2.73
C GLN A 231 31.89 -16.60 1.58
N ARG A 232 31.60 -15.78 0.58
CA ARG A 232 32.52 -15.53 -0.55
C ARG A 232 33.81 -14.82 -0.12
N ILE A 233 33.74 -13.92 0.86
CA ILE A 233 34.94 -13.32 1.45
C ILE A 233 35.83 -14.41 2.08
N ALA A 234 35.23 -15.37 2.79
CA ALA A 234 35.98 -16.50 3.35
C ALA A 234 36.64 -17.36 2.25
N GLU A 235 35.95 -17.59 1.13
CA GLU A 235 36.53 -18.26 -0.05
C GLU A 235 37.72 -17.49 -0.63
N VAL A 236 37.61 -16.16 -0.79
CA VAL A 236 38.72 -15.31 -1.23
C VAL A 236 39.91 -15.41 -0.27
N ARG A 237 39.67 -15.42 1.05
CA ARG A 237 40.75 -15.55 2.05
C ARG A 237 41.50 -16.88 1.91
N MET A 238 40.77 -17.99 1.69
CA MET A 238 41.39 -19.29 1.43
C MET A 238 42.17 -19.31 0.12
N ALA A 239 41.60 -18.79 -0.97
CA ALA A 239 42.25 -18.74 -2.27
C ALA A 239 43.52 -17.87 -2.25
N ALA A 240 43.49 -16.73 -1.58
CA ALA A 240 44.64 -15.85 -1.38
C ALA A 240 45.77 -16.53 -0.60
N ALA A 241 45.43 -17.28 0.45
CA ALA A 241 46.42 -18.01 1.23
C ALA A 241 47.13 -19.06 0.36
N ASN A 242 46.37 -19.85 -0.42
CA ASN A 242 46.93 -20.83 -1.35
C ASN A 242 47.79 -20.15 -2.43
N PHE A 243 47.31 -19.05 -3.01
CA PHE A 243 48.04 -18.28 -4.01
C PHE A 243 49.39 -17.78 -3.50
N ARG A 244 49.46 -17.29 -2.25
CA ARG A 244 50.72 -16.86 -1.62
C ARG A 244 51.69 -18.01 -1.36
N LEU A 245 51.19 -19.20 -1.04
CA LEU A 245 52.05 -20.39 -0.88
C LEU A 245 52.70 -20.78 -2.21
N GLN A 246 51.97 -20.68 -3.32
CA GLN A 246 52.46 -20.98 -4.67
C GLN A 246 53.32 -19.85 -5.26
N HIS A 247 53.06 -18.61 -4.85
CA HIS A 247 53.75 -17.41 -5.33
C HIS A 247 54.26 -16.53 -4.17
N PRO A 248 55.32 -16.93 -3.44
CA PRO A 248 55.76 -16.23 -2.23
C PRO A 248 56.22 -14.78 -2.45
N THR A 249 56.63 -14.43 -3.67
CA THR A 249 57.08 -13.08 -4.04
C THR A 249 55.97 -12.18 -4.56
N ALA A 250 54.74 -12.69 -4.73
CA ALA A 250 53.62 -11.90 -5.23
C ALA A 250 53.14 -10.87 -4.20
N SER A 251 52.98 -9.62 -4.63
CA SER A 251 52.54 -8.50 -3.78
C SER A 251 51.29 -7.77 -4.29
N GLY A 252 50.74 -8.20 -5.43
CA GLY A 252 49.60 -7.56 -6.09
C GLY A 252 48.23 -7.85 -5.44
N PRO A 253 47.13 -7.38 -6.05
CA PRO A 253 45.76 -7.49 -5.51
C PRO A 253 45.30 -8.92 -5.20
N LEU A 254 45.80 -9.93 -5.94
CA LEU A 254 45.52 -11.34 -5.65
C LEU A 254 46.34 -11.90 -4.47
N ALA A 255 47.49 -11.31 -4.14
CA ALA A 255 48.27 -11.73 -2.96
C ALA A 255 47.75 -11.06 -1.68
N ARG A 256 47.18 -9.85 -1.79
CA ARG A 256 46.66 -9.03 -0.70
C ARG A 256 45.32 -8.36 -1.07
N PRO A 257 44.22 -9.13 -1.17
CA PRO A 257 42.88 -8.57 -1.34
C PRO A 257 42.49 -7.66 -0.19
N ALA A 258 41.64 -6.67 -0.46
CA ALA A 258 41.12 -5.75 0.54
C ALA A 258 39.90 -6.32 1.31
N TRP A 259 39.99 -7.57 1.80
CA TRP A 259 38.84 -8.22 2.44
C TRP A 259 38.41 -7.55 3.74
N GLU A 260 39.30 -6.89 4.47
CA GLU A 260 38.95 -6.14 5.69
C GLU A 260 37.96 -5.00 5.35
N ARG A 261 38.22 -4.29 4.25
CA ARG A 261 37.32 -3.23 3.76
C ARG A 261 35.96 -3.78 3.35
N TRP A 262 35.92 -4.97 2.75
CA TRP A 262 34.65 -5.61 2.42
C TRP A 262 33.88 -6.01 3.68
N GLU A 263 34.53 -6.59 4.68
CA GLU A 263 33.91 -6.95 5.97
C GLU A 263 33.36 -5.72 6.70
N GLU A 264 34.12 -4.62 6.75
CA GLU A 264 33.67 -3.33 7.29
C GLU A 264 32.44 -2.79 6.53
N THR A 265 32.46 -2.86 5.20
CA THR A 265 31.33 -2.43 4.37
C THR A 265 30.10 -3.29 4.65
N LEU A 266 30.24 -4.61 4.75
CA LEU A 266 29.13 -5.50 5.08
C LEU A 266 28.58 -5.24 6.48
N ALA A 267 29.44 -4.96 7.46
CA ALA A 267 29.01 -4.60 8.82
C ALA A 267 28.24 -3.28 8.84
N ALA A 268 28.71 -2.26 8.09
CA ALA A 268 28.00 -1.00 7.94
C ALA A 268 26.62 -1.20 7.30
N LEU A 269 26.55 -1.96 6.19
CA LEU A 269 25.28 -2.27 5.52
C LEU A 269 24.31 -3.03 6.43
N GLU A 270 24.80 -3.92 7.28
CA GLU A 270 23.98 -4.65 8.26
C GLU A 270 23.46 -3.71 9.37
N SER A 271 24.28 -2.78 9.85
CA SER A 271 23.87 -1.79 10.88
C SER A 271 22.84 -0.78 10.36
N GLU A 272 22.89 -0.44 9.06
CA GLU A 272 21.95 0.47 8.39
C GLU A 272 20.65 -0.23 7.95
N ALA A 273 20.57 -1.56 8.07
CA ALA A 273 19.50 -2.36 7.49
C ALA A 273 18.15 -2.18 8.20
N THR A 274 17.20 -1.57 7.50
CA THR A 274 15.79 -1.52 7.87
C THR A 274 14.93 -1.96 6.68
N PRO A 275 13.64 -2.29 6.89
CA PRO A 275 12.72 -2.58 5.78
C PRO A 275 12.67 -1.47 4.72
N ASP A 276 12.82 -0.22 5.12
CA ASP A 276 12.77 0.94 4.21
C ASP A 276 14.09 1.16 3.45
N THR A 277 15.24 0.87 4.07
CA THR A 277 16.57 1.07 3.43
C THR A 277 17.02 -0.12 2.60
N ALA A 278 16.41 -1.30 2.78
CA ALA A 278 16.90 -2.56 2.22
C ALA A 278 17.13 -2.55 0.69
N ARG A 279 16.26 -1.89 -0.08
CA ARG A 279 16.40 -1.80 -1.55
C ARG A 279 17.64 -1.02 -1.97
N ALA A 280 17.90 0.11 -1.32
CA ALA A 280 19.07 0.94 -1.60
C ALA A 280 20.36 0.21 -1.16
N LEU A 281 20.33 -0.46 -0.01
CA LEU A 281 21.47 -1.22 0.49
C LEU A 281 21.80 -2.43 -0.39
N LEU A 282 20.80 -3.08 -1.01
CA LEU A 282 21.03 -4.15 -2.00
C LEU A 282 21.84 -3.66 -3.21
N GLN A 283 21.64 -2.41 -3.65
CA GLN A 283 22.43 -1.83 -4.75
C GLN A 283 23.88 -1.52 -4.32
N ARG A 284 24.10 -1.10 -3.08
CA ARG A 284 25.47 -0.94 -2.53
C ARG A 284 26.16 -2.29 -2.37
N LEU A 285 25.44 -3.31 -1.91
CA LEU A 285 25.97 -4.67 -1.76
C LEU A 285 26.38 -5.29 -3.09
N SER A 286 25.70 -4.98 -4.21
CA SER A 286 26.09 -5.53 -5.51
C SER A 286 27.51 -5.09 -5.91
N GLN A 287 27.90 -3.84 -5.61
CA GLN A 287 29.26 -3.35 -5.88
C GLN A 287 30.32 -4.14 -5.10
N VAL A 288 30.05 -4.46 -3.83
CA VAL A 288 30.95 -5.30 -3.01
C VAL A 288 31.04 -6.71 -3.59
N ASN A 289 29.90 -7.29 -3.99
CA ASN A 289 29.86 -8.61 -4.60
C ASN A 289 30.61 -8.69 -5.93
N ASP A 290 30.53 -7.65 -6.77
CA ASP A 290 31.25 -7.59 -8.04
C ASP A 290 32.77 -7.58 -7.83
N ASP A 291 33.24 -6.87 -6.79
CA ASP A 291 34.66 -6.83 -6.44
C ASP A 291 35.16 -8.17 -5.87
N ILE A 292 34.38 -8.80 -4.98
CA ILE A 292 34.66 -10.15 -4.47
C ILE A 292 34.74 -11.14 -5.63
N GLN A 293 33.76 -11.12 -6.55
CA GLN A 293 33.71 -12.04 -7.69
C GLN A 293 34.89 -11.84 -8.63
N ARG A 294 35.32 -10.60 -8.86
CA ARG A 294 36.52 -10.30 -9.67
C ARG A 294 37.76 -10.97 -9.11
N HIS A 295 37.94 -10.98 -7.79
CA HIS A 295 39.08 -11.67 -7.15
C HIS A 295 38.97 -13.19 -7.28
N LEU A 296 37.81 -13.78 -7.03
CA LEU A 296 37.57 -15.21 -7.21
C LEU A 296 37.90 -15.66 -8.66
N ASN A 297 37.44 -14.89 -9.65
CA ASN A 297 37.75 -15.15 -11.06
C ASN A 297 39.25 -15.00 -11.37
N GLY A 298 39.93 -14.05 -10.71
CA GLY A 298 41.38 -13.87 -10.82
C GLY A 298 42.17 -15.08 -10.32
N TYR A 299 41.78 -15.66 -9.18
CA TYR A 299 42.40 -16.90 -8.69
C TYR A 299 42.16 -18.08 -9.62
N ALA A 300 40.92 -18.26 -10.10
CA ALA A 300 40.60 -19.32 -11.05
C ALA A 300 41.42 -19.20 -12.34
N SER A 301 41.62 -17.97 -12.83
CA SER A 301 42.42 -17.70 -14.02
C SER A 301 43.92 -17.99 -13.78
N ALA A 302 44.46 -17.60 -12.62
CA ALA A 302 45.85 -17.88 -12.27
C ALA A 302 46.12 -19.39 -12.16
N GLN A 303 45.19 -20.13 -11.55
CA GLN A 303 45.30 -21.59 -11.45
C GLN A 303 45.25 -22.24 -12.84
N ALA A 304 44.33 -21.83 -13.72
CA ALA A 304 44.24 -22.36 -15.07
C ALA A 304 45.52 -22.13 -15.90
N LEU A 305 46.19 -20.98 -15.71
CA LEU A 305 47.48 -20.68 -16.34
C LEU A 305 48.60 -21.56 -15.78
N ALA A 306 48.64 -21.78 -14.47
CA ALA A 306 49.61 -22.68 -13.84
C ALA A 306 49.46 -24.12 -14.37
N ASP A 307 48.23 -24.62 -14.45
CA ASP A 307 47.92 -25.94 -14.98
C ASP A 307 48.30 -26.07 -16.48
N GLN A 308 48.16 -24.99 -17.25
CA GLN A 308 48.60 -24.97 -18.65
C GLN A 308 50.13 -24.96 -18.77
N ALA A 309 50.83 -24.16 -17.95
CA ALA A 309 52.29 -24.11 -17.94
C ALA A 309 52.89 -25.46 -17.54
N GLN A 310 52.32 -26.14 -16.54
CA GLN A 310 52.75 -27.47 -16.14
C GLN A 310 52.58 -28.48 -17.28
N ARG A 311 51.42 -28.51 -17.95
CA ARG A 311 51.19 -29.39 -19.10
C ARG A 311 52.21 -29.15 -20.23
N LEU A 312 52.54 -27.89 -20.53
CA LEU A 312 53.56 -27.57 -21.52
C LEU A 312 54.96 -28.00 -21.08
N ALA A 313 55.29 -27.86 -19.79
CA ALA A 313 56.56 -28.32 -19.24
C ALA A 313 56.70 -29.86 -19.33
N GLU A 314 55.64 -30.60 -18.99
CA GLU A 314 55.59 -32.06 -19.13
C GLU A 314 55.74 -32.51 -20.59
N GLN A 315 55.07 -31.82 -21.53
CA GLN A 315 55.24 -32.07 -22.96
C GLN A 315 56.67 -31.80 -23.44
N GLY A 316 57.29 -30.70 -22.99
CA GLY A 316 58.69 -30.38 -23.30
C GLY A 316 59.66 -31.43 -22.76
N GLU A 317 59.42 -31.95 -21.55
CA GLU A 317 60.22 -33.01 -20.95
C GLU A 317 60.06 -34.36 -21.68
N LEU A 318 58.84 -34.70 -22.10
CA LEU A 318 58.60 -35.85 -22.97
C LEU A 318 59.38 -35.72 -24.31
N LEU A 319 59.33 -34.55 -24.94
CA LEU A 319 60.09 -34.26 -26.17
C LEU A 319 61.62 -34.28 -25.95
N ARG A 320 62.11 -33.98 -24.74
CA ARG A 320 63.54 -34.08 -24.36
C ARG A 320 63.99 -35.48 -23.98
N ARG A 321 63.09 -36.35 -23.55
CA ARG A 321 63.36 -37.79 -23.35
C ARG A 321 63.24 -38.59 -24.65
N SER A 322 62.44 -38.10 -25.59
CA SER A 322 62.28 -38.67 -26.93
C SER A 322 63.47 -38.54 -27.90
N PRO A 323 64.51 -37.70 -27.77
CA PRO A 323 65.66 -37.74 -28.68
C PRO A 323 66.43 -39.05 -28.52
N ALA A 324 66.45 -39.64 -27.32
CA ALA A 324 67.08 -40.94 -27.09
C ALA A 324 66.26 -42.10 -27.68
N GLN A 325 64.93 -41.99 -27.72
CA GLN A 325 64.06 -42.99 -28.35
C GLN A 325 63.96 -42.81 -29.88
N VAL A 326 64.03 -41.58 -30.38
CA VAL A 326 64.11 -41.26 -31.81
C VAL A 326 65.48 -41.62 -32.38
N ALA A 327 66.58 -41.40 -31.63
CA ALA A 327 67.91 -41.86 -32.01
C ALA A 327 68.06 -43.39 -31.93
N ALA A 328 67.46 -44.05 -30.92
CA ALA A 328 67.43 -45.52 -30.85
C ALA A 328 66.57 -46.14 -31.97
N ALA A 329 65.47 -45.50 -32.38
CA ALA A 329 64.66 -45.93 -33.52
C ALA A 329 65.36 -45.67 -34.87
N GLN A 330 66.15 -44.61 -34.99
CA GLN A 330 66.97 -44.35 -36.19
C GLN A 330 68.18 -45.29 -36.27
N LEU A 331 68.83 -45.64 -35.16
CA LEU A 331 69.92 -46.60 -35.13
C LEU A 331 69.44 -48.05 -35.34
N SER A 332 68.28 -48.45 -34.81
CA SER A 332 67.70 -49.77 -35.11
C SER A 332 67.20 -49.91 -36.55
N SER A 333 66.87 -48.80 -37.22
CA SER A 333 66.55 -48.80 -38.66
C SER A 333 67.81 -48.90 -39.55
N ALA A 334 68.97 -48.46 -39.05
CA ALA A 334 70.24 -48.55 -39.78
C ALA A 334 70.90 -49.94 -39.68
N GLU A 335 70.64 -50.73 -38.63
CA GLU A 335 71.11 -52.12 -38.52
C GLU A 335 70.29 -53.13 -39.35
N SER A 336 69.21 -52.69 -40.02
CA SER A 336 68.43 -53.54 -40.94
C SER A 336 68.94 -53.55 -42.40
N TRP A 337 70.10 -52.93 -42.66
CA TRP A 337 70.70 -52.78 -43.99
C TRP A 337 72.10 -53.39 -44.14
N TRP A 338 72.48 -54.35 -43.29
CA TRP A 338 73.64 -55.23 -43.53
C TRP A 338 73.32 -56.69 -43.26
#